data_AF-A0A1A8HL13-F1
#
_entry.id   AF-A0A1A8HL13-F1
#
_cell.length_a   1.000
_cell.length_b   1.000
_cell.length_c   1.000
_cell.angle_alpha   90.00
_cell.angle_beta   90.00
_cell.angle_gamma   90.00
#
_symmetry.space_group_name_H-M   'P 1'
#
loop_
_entity.id
_entity.type
_entity.pdbx_description
1 polymer ?
#
loop_
_entity_poly.entity_id
_entity_poly.type
_entity_poly.pdbx_seq_one_letter_code
_entity_poly.pdbx_strand_id
1 'polypeptide(L)'
;EGLPDGMTIDAEGNLWVACYNGGRVIRIDPTTGKRLHTVSLPVMKTTSCCFGGPDYSDLYVTSASLGLSKSERNQQPLSGNTFRVTGLGVKGLPS
;
A
#
# COMPACT_ATOMS: atom_id res chain seq x y z
N GLU A 1 8.45 -3.94 9.82
CA GLU A 1 7.96 -3.75 8.44
C GLU A 1 6.72 -4.57 8.13
N GLY A 2 6.64 -5.84 8.55
CA GLY A 2 5.65 -6.80 8.02
C GLY A 2 6.33 -7.69 6.99
N LEU A 3 5.56 -8.43 6.19
CA LEU A 3 6.05 -9.21 5.05
C LEU A 3 5.80 -8.42 3.75
N PRO A 4 6.75 -8.32 2.81
CA PRO A 4 6.46 -7.75 1.51
C PRO A 4 5.45 -8.64 0.76
N ASP A 5 4.46 -8.01 0.14
CA ASP A 5 3.43 -8.69 -0.65
C ASP A 5 3.41 -8.09 -2.07
N GLY A 6 2.31 -7.51 -2.53
CA GLY A 6 2.23 -6.84 -3.82
C GLY A 6 3.03 -5.52 -3.90
N MET A 7 3.50 -5.20 -5.10
CA MET A 7 4.27 -3.99 -5.38
C MET A 7 3.92 -3.37 -6.73
N THR A 8 4.22 -2.08 -6.87
CA THR A 8 4.19 -1.33 -8.13
C THR A 8 5.35 -0.34 -8.20
N ILE A 9 5.51 0.37 -9.32
CA ILE A 9 6.53 1.40 -9.51
C ILE A 9 5.86 2.74 -9.85
N ASP A 10 6.44 3.85 -9.39
CA ASP A 10 6.02 5.19 -9.82
C ASP A 10 6.83 5.68 -11.04
N ALA A 11 6.39 6.78 -11.64
CA ALA A 11 7.02 7.40 -12.80
C ALA A 11 8.43 7.98 -12.52
N GLU A 12 8.84 8.07 -11.25
CA GLU A 12 10.19 8.44 -10.84
C GLU A 12 11.11 7.21 -10.68
N GLY A 13 10.60 6.00 -10.93
CA GLY A 13 11.36 4.75 -10.83
C GLY A 13 11.46 4.19 -9.42
N ASN A 14 10.67 4.67 -8.45
CA ASN A 14 10.70 4.17 -7.08
C ASN A 14 9.64 3.08 -6.86
N LEU A 15 9.99 2.08 -6.05
CA LEU A 15 9.11 0.97 -5.72
C LEU A 15 8.13 1.35 -4.63
N TRP A 16 6.88 0.94 -4.79
CA TRP A 16 5.84 0.99 -3.75
C TRP A 16 5.49 -0.45 -3.37
N VAL A 17 5.71 -0.81 -2.11
CA VAL A 17 5.56 -2.19 -1.62
C VAL A 17 4.55 -2.23 -0.48
N ALA A 18 3.47 -3.00 -0.66
CA ALA A 18 2.52 -3.27 0.41
C ALA A 18 3.16 -4.23 1.43
N CYS A 19 2.97 -3.94 2.72
CA CYS A 19 3.55 -4.74 3.79
C CYS A 19 2.46 -5.51 4.54
N TYR A 20 2.27 -6.78 4.21
CA TYR A 20 1.34 -7.67 4.91
C TYR A 20 1.69 -7.79 6.39
N ASN A 21 0.69 -7.71 7.28
CA ASN A 21 0.85 -7.55 8.73
C ASN A 21 1.68 -6.31 9.15
N GLY A 22 1.90 -5.35 8.25
CA GLY A 22 2.62 -4.10 8.52
C GLY A 22 1.73 -2.85 8.53
N GLY A 23 0.51 -2.98 7.98
CA GLY A 23 -0.47 -1.91 7.87
C GLY A 23 0.02 -0.66 7.16
N ARG A 24 0.76 -0.86 6.07
CA ARG A 24 1.41 0.22 5.34
C ARG A 24 1.78 -0.16 3.92
N VAL A 25 2.01 0.86 3.11
CA VAL A 25 2.79 0.77 1.88
C VAL A 25 4.04 1.62 2.06
N ILE A 26 5.20 1.11 1.67
CA ILE A 26 6.47 1.85 1.74
C ILE A 26 6.97 2.17 0.33
N ARG A 27 7.54 3.37 0.18
CA ARG A 27 8.23 3.80 -1.04
C ARG A 27 9.73 3.61 -0.86
N ILE A 28 10.39 2.89 -1.77
CA ILE A 28 11.82 2.56 -1.69
C ILE A 28 12.52 2.99 -2.98
N ASP A 29 13.68 3.60 -2.83
CA ASP A 29 14.64 3.79 -3.92
C ASP A 29 15.31 2.43 -4.22
N PRO A 30 15.08 1.83 -5.40
CA PRO A 30 15.63 0.51 -5.71
C PRO A 30 17.14 0.52 -5.94
N THR A 31 17.75 1.68 -6.22
CA THR A 31 19.20 1.82 -6.44
C THR A 31 19.96 1.79 -5.13
N THR A 32 19.43 2.48 -4.11
CA THR A 32 20.10 2.61 -2.81
C THR A 32 19.53 1.69 -1.73
N GLY A 33 18.34 1.13 -1.95
CA GLY A 33 17.56 0.38 -0.95
C GLY A 33 16.95 1.28 0.14
N LYS A 34 17.09 2.61 0.03
CA LYS A 34 16.60 3.54 1.06
C LYS A 34 15.08 3.67 0.98
N ARG A 35 14.43 3.59 2.13
CA ARG A 35 13.02 3.97 2.26
C ARG A 35 12.86 5.48 2.15
N LEU A 36 12.09 5.92 1.17
CA LEU A 36 11.79 7.32 0.88
C LEU A 36 10.52 7.81 1.57
N HIS A 37 9.51 6.93 1.70
CA HIS A 37 8.20 7.30 2.25
C HIS A 37 7.48 6.11 2.87
N THR A 38 6.52 6.40 3.76
CA THR A 38 5.62 5.40 4.36
C THR A 38 4.21 5.95 4.37
N VAL A 39 3.27 5.21 3.78
CA VAL A 39 1.83 5.44 3.90
C VAL A 39 1.27 4.46 4.91
N SER A 40 0.78 4.95 6.04
CA SER A 40 0.11 4.12 7.06
C SER A 40 -1.37 3.91 6.70
N LEU A 41 -1.87 2.69 6.89
CA LEU A 41 -3.28 2.33 6.68
C LEU A 41 -3.93 1.88 7.99
N PRO A 42 -5.25 2.05 8.17
CA PRO A 42 -5.97 1.68 9.39
C PRO A 42 -6.26 0.17 9.51
N VAL A 43 -5.47 -0.67 8.83
CA VAL A 43 -5.61 -2.13 8.75
C VAL A 43 -4.23 -2.75 8.69
N MET A 44 -4.01 -3.91 9.32
CA MET A 44 -2.68 -4.52 9.38
C MET A 44 -2.32 -5.32 8.12
N LYS A 45 -3.30 -5.94 7.47
CA LYS A 45 -3.10 -6.87 6.35
C LYS A 45 -3.21 -6.18 5.00
N THR A 46 -2.34 -5.22 4.71
CA THR A 46 -2.21 -4.61 3.38
C THR A 46 -1.56 -5.58 2.41
N THR A 47 -2.19 -5.84 1.26
CA THR A 47 -1.80 -6.95 0.36
C THR A 47 -1.18 -6.50 -0.95
N SER A 48 -1.66 -5.44 -1.58
CA SER A 48 -1.09 -4.95 -2.85
C SER A 48 -1.43 -3.48 -3.06
N CYS A 49 -0.79 -2.86 -4.04
CA CYS A 49 -1.08 -1.50 -4.44
C CYS A 49 -0.86 -1.27 -5.95
N CYS A 50 -1.60 -0.32 -6.51
CA CYS A 50 -1.43 0.16 -7.88
C CYS A 50 -1.79 1.65 -7.97
N PHE A 51 -1.18 2.35 -8.93
CA PHE A 51 -1.59 3.71 -9.24
C PHE A 51 -2.80 3.70 -10.19
N GLY A 52 -3.69 4.68 -10.01
CA GLY A 52 -4.90 4.86 -10.81
C GLY A 52 -5.47 6.26 -10.65
N GLY A 53 -6.76 6.40 -10.95
CA GLY A 53 -7.38 7.72 -11.12
C GLY A 53 -7.11 8.31 -12.51
N PRO A 54 -7.71 9.46 -12.87
CA PRO A 54 -7.67 9.99 -14.23
C PRO A 54 -6.26 10.27 -14.79
N ASP A 55 -5.29 10.53 -13.91
CA ASP A 55 -3.92 10.86 -14.27
C ASP A 55 -2.87 10.03 -13.50
N TYR A 56 -3.28 8.89 -12.95
CA TYR A 56 -2.43 7.98 -12.17
C TYR A 56 -1.81 8.63 -10.90
N SER A 57 -2.42 9.68 -10.33
CA SER A 57 -1.96 10.32 -9.08
C SER A 57 -2.41 9.62 -7.80
N ASP A 58 -3.35 8.68 -7.90
CA ASP A 58 -3.98 8.04 -6.74
C ASP A 58 -3.40 6.64 -6.56
N LEU A 59 -2.94 6.31 -5.35
CA LEU A 59 -2.52 4.95 -5.02
C LEU A 59 -3.69 4.19 -4.42
N TYR A 60 -4.16 3.17 -5.13
CA TYR A 60 -5.14 2.22 -4.62
C TYR A 60 -4.42 1.09 -3.89
N VAL A 61 -4.91 0.73 -2.70
CA VAL A 61 -4.29 -0.27 -1.82
C VAL A 61 -5.33 -1.28 -1.38
N THR A 62 -5.09 -2.56 -1.65
CA THR A 62 -5.96 -3.65 -1.20
C THR A 62 -5.54 -4.15 0.19
N SER A 63 -6.49 -4.71 0.93
CA SER A 63 -6.22 -5.35 2.22
C SER A 63 -7.00 -6.66 2.37
N ALA A 64 -6.63 -7.50 3.33
CA ALA A 64 -7.29 -8.76 3.63
C ALA A 64 -7.92 -8.77 5.02
N SER A 65 -9.07 -9.45 5.15
CA SER A 65 -9.71 -9.78 6.43
C SER A 65 -9.64 -11.28 6.77
N LEU A 66 -9.11 -12.08 5.83
CA LEU A 66 -8.93 -13.51 6.01
C LEU A 66 -7.96 -13.79 7.16
N GLY A 67 -8.29 -14.76 7.99
CA GLY A 67 -7.47 -15.15 9.14
C GLY A 67 -7.43 -14.12 10.28
N LEU A 68 -8.31 -13.11 10.29
CA LEU A 68 -8.56 -12.30 11.49
C LEU A 68 -9.62 -12.98 12.37
N SER A 69 -9.35 -13.02 13.66
CA SER A 69 -10.34 -13.38 14.69
C SER A 69 -11.47 -12.35 14.77
N LYS A 70 -12.56 -12.70 15.45
CA LYS A 70 -13.68 -11.77 15.69
C LYS A 70 -13.24 -10.51 16.43
N SER A 71 -12.33 -10.65 17.41
CA SER A 71 -11.79 -9.51 18.17
C SER A 71 -10.98 -8.58 17.28
N GLU A 72 -10.07 -9.13 16.46
CA GLU A 72 -9.25 -8.33 15.54
C GLU A 72 -10.07 -7.63 14.47
N ARG A 73 -11.12 -8.29 13.93
CA ARG A 73 -12.06 -7.65 13.00
C ARG A 73 -12.78 -6.48 13.64
N ASN A 74 -13.17 -6.59 14.91
CA ASN A 74 -13.80 -5.48 15.63
C ASN A 74 -12.84 -4.31 15.87
N GLN A 75 -11.55 -4.59 16.10
CA GLN A 75 -10.51 -3.56 16.26
C GLN A 75 -10.11 -2.90 14.94
N GLN A 76 -10.24 -3.62 13.83
CA GLN A 76 -9.85 -3.16 12.49
C GLN A 76 -11.00 -3.37 11.49
N PRO A 77 -12.14 -2.66 11.67
CA PRO A 77 -13.38 -2.91 10.93
C PRO A 77 -13.26 -2.67 9.42
N LEU A 78 -12.22 -1.95 8.99
CA LEU A 78 -11.94 -1.68 7.58
C LEU A 78 -11.09 -2.77 6.91
N SER A 79 -10.67 -3.80 7.64
CA SER A 79 -9.87 -4.90 7.07
C SER A 79 -10.65 -5.60 5.97
N GLY A 80 -9.99 -5.83 4.83
CA GLY A 80 -10.63 -6.40 3.63
C GLY A 80 -11.12 -5.36 2.63
N ASN A 81 -11.13 -4.08 2.99
CA ASN A 81 -11.49 -3.01 2.06
C ASN A 81 -10.34 -2.66 1.11
N THR A 82 -10.68 -1.93 0.05
CA THR A 82 -9.74 -1.21 -0.81
C THR A 82 -9.72 0.26 -0.41
N PHE A 83 -8.52 0.83 -0.31
CA PHE A 83 -8.27 2.22 0.07
C PHE A 83 -7.76 3.00 -1.13
N ARG A 84 -8.07 4.30 -1.17
CA ARG A 84 -7.49 5.24 -2.13
C ARG A 84 -6.69 6.29 -1.38
N VAL A 85 -5.44 6.47 -1.75
CA VAL A 85 -4.50 7.41 -1.15
C VAL A 85 -4.14 8.47 -2.19
N THR A 86 -4.36 9.73 -1.85
CA THR A 86 -4.17 10.88 -2.75
C THR A 86 -3.11 11.82 -2.19
N GLY A 87 -2.57 12.72 -3.01
CA GLY A 87 -1.65 13.76 -2.55
C GLY A 87 -0.23 13.26 -2.23
N LEU A 88 0.19 12.16 -2.85
CA LEU A 88 1.54 11.59 -2.69
C LEU A 88 2.63 12.38 -3.41
N GLY A 89 2.26 13.36 -4.25
CA GLY A 89 3.20 14.21 -5.00
C GLY A 89 3.88 13.51 -6.17
N VAL A 90 3.54 12.25 -6.45
CA VAL A 90 4.09 11.44 -7.54
C VAL A 90 2.95 10.73 -8.29
N LYS A 91 3.25 10.27 -9.50
CA LYS A 91 2.29 9.55 -10.35
C LYS A 91 2.81 8.17 -10.68
N GLY A 92 1.90 7.25 -10.95
CA GLY A 92 2.24 5.97 -11.56
C GLY A 92 2.33 6.05 -13.08
N LEU A 93 2.34 4.87 -13.69
CA LEU A 93 2.31 4.66 -15.12
C LEU A 93 1.05 3.87 -15.50
N PRO A 94 0.50 4.07 -16.71
CA PRO A 94 -0.52 3.18 -17.24
C PRO A 94 0.02 1.75 -17.32
N SER A 95 -0.85 0.80 -16.98
CA SER A 95 -0.58 -0.64 -17.06
C SER A 95 -0.82 -1.17 -18.46
#